data_AF-A0A831UPV8-F1
#
_entry.id   AF-A0A831UPV8-F1
#
_cell.length_a   1.000
_cell.length_b   1.000
_cell.length_c   1.000
_cell.angle_alpha   90.00
_cell.angle_beta   90.00
_cell.angle_gamma   90.00
#
_symmetry.space_group_name_H-M   'P 1'
#
loop_
_entity.id
_entity.type
_entity.pdbx_description
1 polymer ?
#
loop_
_entity_poly.entity_id
_entity_poly.type
_entity_poly.pdbx_seq_one_letter_code
_entity_poly.pdbx_strand_id
1 'polypeptide(L)'
;GDRLGISNGTIVYTLVTDLVAHSRHVREAADNGDEDRDHIGFSPGVAAAMLKLKKFNYERIYRNPAFKPDFAKIHICYSRLFEHYLDQLEKDSEKSDVGKSIIDSMTEEYLHNQTPAAMVRDYIAGMTDDFFLRQARAIGCDVPERTCLPE
;
A
#
# COMPACT_ATOMS: atom_id res chain seq x y z
N GLY A 1 -23.33 -9.14 11.91
CA GLY A 1 -23.27 -7.79 12.48
C GLY A 1 -23.04 -7.85 13.97
N ASP A 2 -23.81 -8.66 14.69
CA ASP A 2 -24.12 -8.50 16.12
C ASP A 2 -22.97 -8.21 17.08
N ARG A 3 -21.77 -8.75 16.86
CA ARG A 3 -20.63 -8.49 17.76
C ARG A 3 -19.81 -7.24 17.42
N LEU A 4 -19.77 -6.84 16.15
CA LEU A 4 -19.01 -5.66 15.72
C LEU A 4 -19.90 -4.43 15.58
N GLY A 5 -21.13 -4.62 15.12
CA GLY A 5 -22.06 -3.55 14.80
C GLY A 5 -22.86 -3.84 13.54
N ILE A 6 -23.88 -3.01 13.30
CA ILE A 6 -24.79 -3.13 12.15
C ILE A 6 -24.62 -1.98 11.14
N SER A 7 -23.82 -0.98 11.49
CA SER A 7 -23.43 0.14 10.63
C SER A 7 -21.91 0.35 10.70
N ASN A 8 -21.33 1.01 9.69
CA ASN A 8 -19.91 1.36 9.69
C ASN A 8 -19.50 2.10 10.96
N GLY A 9 -20.31 3.06 11.42
CA GLY A 9 -20.04 3.81 12.64
C GLY A 9 -19.99 2.92 13.88
N THR A 10 -20.97 2.02 14.05
CA THR A 10 -20.99 1.09 15.20
C THR A 10 -19.83 0.09 15.16
N ILE A 11 -19.42 -0.35 13.96
CA ILE A 11 -18.27 -1.22 13.76
C ILE A 11 -16.99 -0.51 14.19
N VAL A 12 -16.73 0.69 13.68
CA VAL A 12 -15.53 1.47 14.03
C VAL A 12 -15.49 1.76 15.54
N TYR A 13 -16.60 2.20 16.14
CA TYR A 13 -16.67 2.47 17.57
C TYR A 13 -16.33 1.25 18.42
N THR A 14 -16.90 0.09 18.09
CA THR A 14 -16.67 -1.16 18.82
C THR A 14 -15.20 -1.58 18.73
N LEU A 15 -14.60 -1.52 17.53
CA LEU A 15 -13.20 -1.88 17.32
C LEU A 15 -12.25 -0.97 18.10
N VAL A 16 -12.42 0.34 18.01
CA VAL A 16 -11.54 1.30 18.69
C VAL A 16 -11.65 1.16 20.20
N THR A 17 -12.87 1.08 20.74
CA THR A 17 -13.09 1.00 22.18
C THR A 17 -12.54 -0.30 22.76
N ASP A 18 -12.74 -1.43 22.07
CA ASP A 18 -12.20 -2.73 22.47
C ASP A 18 -10.67 -2.74 22.45
N LEU A 19 -10.05 -2.21 21.39
CA LEU A 19 -8.59 -2.13 21.26
C LEU A 19 -7.96 -1.31 22.39
N VAL A 20 -8.50 -0.13 22.69
CA VAL A 20 -8.01 0.73 23.78
C VAL A 20 -8.15 0.05 25.14
N ALA A 21 -9.26 -0.66 25.37
CA ALA A 21 -9.48 -1.39 26.62
C ALA A 21 -8.49 -2.55 26.80
N HIS A 22 -8.15 -3.28 25.73
CA HIS A 22 -7.32 -4.48 25.79
C HIS A 22 -5.83 -4.23 25.57
N SER A 23 -5.45 -3.01 25.19
CA SER A 23 -4.05 -2.61 24.99
C SER A 23 -3.48 -1.77 26.14
N ARG A 24 -4.15 -1.72 27.30
CA ARG A 24 -3.69 -0.94 28.47
C ARG A 24 -2.33 -1.41 29.01
N HIS A 25 -2.06 -2.70 28.91
CA HIS A 25 -0.83 -3.33 29.40
C HIS A 25 0.44 -2.74 28.78
N VAL A 26 0.35 -2.18 27.56
CA VAL A 26 1.45 -1.49 26.85
C VAL A 26 1.88 -0.21 27.58
N ARG A 27 0.95 0.51 28.21
CA ARG A 27 1.25 1.75 28.94
C ARG A 27 1.94 1.51 30.29
N GLU A 28 1.88 0.28 30.78
CA GLU A 28 2.41 -0.14 32.07
C GLU A 28 3.71 -0.94 31.92
N ALA A 29 4.18 -1.17 30.70
CA ALA A 29 5.49 -1.76 30.44
C ALA A 29 6.55 -0.76 30.91
N ALA A 30 7.18 -1.06 32.05
CA ALA A 30 8.11 -0.16 32.73
C ALA A 30 9.54 -0.20 32.14
N ASP A 31 9.83 -1.17 31.28
CA ASP A 31 11.13 -1.35 30.64
C ASP A 31 10.97 -1.78 29.18
N ASN A 32 11.83 -1.26 28.30
CA ASN A 32 11.90 -1.52 26.85
C ASN A 32 12.30 -2.98 26.49
N GLY A 33 12.13 -3.94 27.40
CA GLY A 33 12.63 -5.32 27.27
C GLY A 33 11.58 -6.42 27.50
N ASP A 34 10.33 -6.07 27.82
CA ASP A 34 9.23 -7.04 27.90
C ASP A 34 8.50 -7.11 26.55
N GLU A 35 9.14 -7.75 25.56
CA GLU A 35 8.61 -7.90 24.19
C GLU A 35 7.22 -8.56 24.17
N ASP A 36 6.94 -9.43 25.15
CA ASP A 36 5.64 -10.09 25.31
C ASP A 36 4.53 -9.09 25.65
N ARG A 37 4.86 -7.89 26.14
CA ARG A 37 3.93 -6.80 26.48
C ARG A 37 3.95 -5.63 25.51
N ASP A 38 4.76 -5.68 24.45
CA ASP A 38 4.83 -4.64 23.40
C ASP A 38 3.92 -4.97 22.21
N HIS A 39 2.64 -5.18 22.48
CA HIS A 39 1.65 -5.39 21.42
C HIS A 39 0.30 -4.77 21.75
N ILE A 40 -0.42 -4.34 20.72
CA ILE A 40 -1.82 -3.95 20.85
C ILE A 40 -2.70 -5.06 20.29
N GLY A 41 -3.88 -5.25 20.88
CA GLY A 41 -4.73 -6.37 20.51
C GLY A 41 -6.19 -6.15 20.86
N PHE A 42 -7.05 -6.78 20.07
CA PHE A 42 -8.47 -6.89 20.40
C PHE A 42 -8.70 -7.97 21.45
N SER A 43 -9.84 -7.88 22.14
CA SER A 43 -10.35 -9.01 22.90
C SER A 43 -10.50 -10.26 22.03
N PRO A 44 -10.39 -11.47 22.59
CA PRO A 44 -10.52 -12.71 21.81
C PRO A 44 -11.81 -12.76 20.99
N GLY A 45 -12.90 -12.20 21.53
CA GLY A 45 -14.19 -12.13 20.88
C GLY A 45 -14.25 -11.20 19.67
N VAL A 46 -13.71 -9.99 19.81
CA VAL A 46 -13.63 -9.02 18.71
C VAL A 46 -12.62 -9.48 17.66
N ALA A 47 -11.48 -10.04 18.08
CA ALA A 47 -10.50 -10.65 17.19
C ALA A 47 -11.11 -11.76 16.33
N ALA A 48 -11.88 -12.68 16.92
CA ALA A 48 -12.55 -13.75 16.18
C ALA A 48 -13.58 -13.21 15.16
N ALA A 49 -14.34 -12.18 15.55
CA ALA A 49 -15.29 -11.54 14.65
C ALA A 49 -14.59 -10.80 13.49
N MET A 50 -13.50 -10.08 13.77
CA MET A 50 -12.66 -9.43 12.75
C MET A 50 -12.02 -10.43 11.79
N LEU A 51 -11.55 -11.57 12.30
CA LEU A 51 -11.01 -12.63 11.46
C LEU A 51 -12.07 -13.19 10.50
N LYS A 52 -13.32 -13.38 10.96
CA LYS A 52 -14.43 -13.81 10.11
C LYS A 52 -14.74 -12.79 9.02
N LEU A 53 -14.77 -11.49 9.37
CA LEU A 53 -14.98 -10.40 8.41
C LEU A 53 -13.84 -10.32 7.38
N LYS A 54 -12.58 -10.45 7.81
CA LYS A 54 -11.41 -10.50 6.93
C LYS A 54 -11.52 -11.66 5.94
N LYS A 55 -11.85 -12.88 6.41
CA LYS A 55 -12.05 -14.04 5.54
C LYS A 55 -13.12 -13.79 4.48
N PHE A 56 -14.28 -13.28 4.90
CA PHE A 56 -15.37 -12.91 3.98
C PHE A 56 -14.91 -11.90 2.91
N ASN A 57 -14.22 -10.82 3.30
CA ASN A 57 -13.72 -9.82 2.36
C ASN A 57 -12.73 -10.42 1.35
N TYR A 58 -11.84 -11.31 1.80
CA TYR A 58 -10.89 -11.97 0.92
C TYR A 58 -11.57 -12.90 -0.09
N GLU A 59 -12.54 -13.68 0.34
CA GLU A 59 -13.28 -14.61 -0.51
C GLU A 59 -14.17 -13.89 -1.54
N ARG A 60 -14.85 -12.82 -1.14
CA ARG A 60 -15.86 -12.17 -1.98
C ARG A 60 -15.34 -11.00 -2.80
N ILE A 61 -14.31 -10.30 -2.33
CA ILE A 61 -13.81 -9.07 -2.95
C ILE A 61 -12.39 -9.29 -3.48
N TYR A 62 -11.42 -9.57 -2.62
CA TYR A 62 -10.00 -9.49 -3.02
C TYR A 62 -9.49 -10.65 -3.90
N ARG A 63 -10.03 -11.86 -3.74
CA ARG A 63 -9.65 -13.05 -4.53
C ARG A 63 -10.59 -13.34 -5.68
N ASN A 64 -11.66 -12.56 -5.83
CA ASN A 64 -12.59 -12.78 -6.91
C ASN A 64 -11.97 -12.28 -8.24
N PRO A 65 -11.68 -13.19 -9.20
CA PRO A 65 -10.96 -12.85 -10.42
C PRO A 65 -11.73 -11.85 -11.30
N ALA A 66 -13.05 -11.73 -11.15
CA ALA A 66 -13.87 -10.76 -11.86
C ALA A 66 -13.44 -9.30 -11.60
N PHE A 67 -12.78 -9.01 -10.47
CA PHE A 67 -12.36 -7.66 -10.09
C PHE A 67 -10.88 -7.36 -10.36
N LYS A 68 -10.14 -8.30 -10.98
CA LYS A 68 -8.70 -8.13 -11.28
C LYS A 68 -8.30 -8.62 -12.68
N PRO A 69 -9.08 -8.33 -13.75
CA PRO A 69 -8.75 -8.80 -15.10
C PRO A 69 -7.39 -8.26 -15.58
N ASP A 70 -7.05 -7.03 -15.17
CA ASP A 70 -5.86 -6.33 -15.65
C ASP A 70 -4.66 -6.40 -14.71
N PHE A 71 -4.71 -7.24 -13.66
CA PHE A 71 -3.60 -7.35 -12.71
C PHE A 71 -2.27 -7.70 -13.40
N ALA A 72 -2.32 -8.60 -14.37
CA ALA A 72 -1.14 -8.97 -15.16
C ALA A 72 -0.60 -7.80 -15.99
N LYS A 73 -1.49 -6.99 -16.60
CA LYS A 73 -1.11 -5.80 -17.37
C LYS A 73 -0.43 -4.77 -16.47
N ILE A 74 -1.03 -4.47 -15.33
CA ILE A 74 -0.48 -3.53 -14.34
C ILE A 74 0.92 -3.98 -13.87
N HIS A 75 1.11 -5.28 -13.59
CA HIS A 75 2.41 -5.83 -13.21
C HIS A 75 3.49 -5.63 -14.30
N ILE A 76 3.13 -5.87 -15.57
CA ILE A 76 4.02 -5.61 -16.71
C ILE A 76 4.34 -4.11 -16.80
N CYS A 77 3.34 -3.24 -16.64
CA CYS A 77 3.54 -1.79 -16.65
C CYS A 77 4.52 -1.33 -15.56
N TYR A 78 4.40 -1.87 -14.33
CA TYR A 78 5.33 -1.56 -13.25
C TYR A 78 6.76 -1.99 -13.58
N SER A 79 6.93 -3.21 -14.10
CA SER A 79 8.25 -3.75 -14.45
C SER A 79 8.91 -2.91 -15.53
N ARG A 80 8.18 -2.60 -16.62
CA ARG A 80 8.69 -1.77 -17.73
C ARG A 80 9.00 -0.34 -17.30
N LEU A 81 8.16 0.26 -16.46
CA LEU A 81 8.38 1.62 -15.98
C LEU A 81 9.59 1.70 -15.06
N PHE A 82 9.76 0.70 -14.18
CA PHE A 82 10.93 0.57 -13.33
C PHE A 82 12.22 0.47 -14.16
N GLU A 83 12.26 -0.46 -15.12
CA GLU A 83 13.42 -0.63 -16.02
C GLU A 83 13.73 0.66 -16.79
N HIS A 84 12.71 1.30 -17.34
CA HIS A 84 12.88 2.56 -18.07
C HIS A 84 13.48 3.66 -17.19
N TYR A 85 12.97 3.84 -15.97
CA TYR A 85 13.44 4.89 -15.08
C TYR A 85 14.83 4.62 -14.52
N LEU A 86 15.14 3.36 -14.24
CA LEU A 86 16.49 2.97 -13.84
C LEU A 86 17.49 3.30 -14.95
N ASP A 87 17.15 2.97 -16.19
CA ASP A 87 18.00 3.29 -17.35
C ASP A 87 18.21 4.80 -17.52
N GLN A 88 17.16 5.60 -17.35
CA GLN A 88 17.26 7.07 -17.41
C GLN A 88 18.11 7.65 -16.29
N LEU A 89 17.98 7.11 -15.07
CA LEU A 89 18.73 7.57 -13.91
C LEU A 89 20.22 7.19 -14.02
N GLU A 90 20.55 6.04 -14.59
CA GLU A 90 21.94 5.58 -14.76
C GLU A 90 22.67 6.24 -15.94
N LYS A 91 21.97 6.55 -17.04
CA LYS A 91 22.61 7.03 -18.28
C LYS A 91 22.79 8.54 -18.38
N ASP A 92 21.84 9.36 -17.89
CA ASP A 92 21.98 10.82 -17.87
C ASP A 92 20.88 11.46 -16.99
N SER A 93 20.98 11.26 -15.67
CA SER A 93 19.97 11.69 -14.70
C SER A 93 19.63 13.18 -14.76
N GLU A 94 20.59 14.04 -15.11
CA GLU A 94 20.40 15.49 -15.20
C GLU A 94 19.85 15.98 -16.54
N LYS A 95 19.76 15.13 -17.57
CA LYS A 95 19.20 15.52 -18.88
C LYS A 95 17.85 14.92 -19.18
N SER A 96 17.46 13.85 -18.49
CA SER A 96 16.11 13.29 -18.61
C SER A 96 15.13 14.00 -17.67
N ASP A 97 13.95 14.37 -18.17
CA ASP A 97 12.90 14.98 -17.34
C ASP A 97 12.47 14.06 -16.18
N VAL A 98 12.54 12.74 -16.43
CA VAL A 98 12.26 11.71 -15.42
C VAL A 98 13.35 11.67 -14.35
N GLY A 99 14.63 11.67 -14.74
CA GLY A 99 15.75 11.67 -13.79
C GLY A 99 15.71 12.88 -12.87
N LYS A 100 15.46 14.07 -13.43
CA LYS A 100 15.22 15.30 -12.65
C LYS A 100 14.05 15.16 -11.71
N SER A 101 12.90 14.67 -12.18
CA SER A 101 11.74 14.51 -11.31
C SER A 101 11.98 13.53 -10.15
N ILE A 102 12.80 12.49 -10.36
CA ILE A 102 13.20 11.57 -9.28
C ILE A 102 14.10 12.30 -8.29
N ILE A 103 15.15 12.97 -8.76
CA ILE A 103 16.11 13.72 -7.96
C ILE A 103 15.41 14.82 -7.14
N ASP A 104 14.59 15.64 -7.79
CA ASP A 104 13.87 16.77 -7.17
C ASP A 104 12.82 16.32 -6.14
N SER A 105 12.42 15.05 -6.16
CA SER A 105 11.46 14.49 -5.21
C SER A 105 12.10 14.02 -3.89
N MET A 106 13.44 14.04 -3.79
CA MET A 106 14.20 13.45 -2.70
C MET A 106 15.19 14.44 -2.09
N THR A 107 15.61 14.19 -0.84
CA THR A 107 16.64 15.01 -0.19
C THR A 107 18.03 14.62 -0.68
N GLU A 108 18.96 15.58 -0.68
CA GLU A 108 20.36 15.33 -1.06
C GLU A 108 21.00 14.19 -0.27
N GLU A 109 20.74 14.14 1.04
CA GLU A 109 21.20 13.05 1.92
C GLU A 109 20.68 11.68 1.47
N TYR A 110 19.42 11.61 1.01
CA TYR A 110 18.83 10.37 0.53
C TYR A 110 19.48 9.92 -0.79
N LEU A 111 19.70 10.86 -1.71
CA LEU A 111 20.33 10.61 -3.01
C LEU A 111 21.75 10.04 -2.85
N HIS A 112 22.52 10.53 -1.88
CA HIS A 112 23.88 10.02 -1.64
C HIS A 112 23.94 8.65 -0.97
N ASN A 113 22.90 8.26 -0.24
CA ASN A 113 22.90 7.06 0.59
C ASN A 113 22.12 5.88 0.01
N GLN A 114 21.45 6.06 -1.13
CA GLN A 114 20.60 5.04 -1.74
C GLN A 114 21.13 4.55 -3.08
N THR A 115 20.68 3.36 -3.46
CA THR A 115 20.94 2.83 -4.81
C THR A 115 19.96 3.45 -5.81
N PRO A 116 20.34 3.61 -7.09
CA PRO A 116 19.41 4.04 -8.14
C PRO A 116 18.12 3.22 -8.18
N ALA A 117 18.22 1.90 -8.01
CA ALA A 117 17.08 1.00 -7.93
C ALA A 117 16.13 1.31 -6.75
N ALA A 118 16.67 1.65 -5.58
CA ALA A 118 15.86 2.06 -4.43
C ALA A 118 15.16 3.39 -4.69
N MET A 119 15.85 4.37 -5.28
CA MET A 119 15.26 5.66 -5.65
C MET A 119 14.09 5.49 -6.63
N VAL A 120 14.27 4.70 -7.68
CA VAL A 120 13.21 4.42 -8.67
C VAL A 120 12.02 3.71 -8.03
N ARG A 121 12.26 2.70 -7.16
CA ARG A 121 11.21 2.00 -6.42
C ARG A 121 10.36 2.97 -5.61
N ASP A 122 11.00 3.86 -4.86
CA ASP A 122 10.30 4.76 -3.94
C ASP A 122 9.57 5.87 -4.68
N TYR A 123 10.16 6.38 -5.77
CA TYR A 123 9.49 7.31 -6.67
C TYR A 123 8.22 6.68 -7.27
N ILE A 124 8.30 5.43 -7.76
CA ILE A 124 7.15 4.70 -8.28
C ILE A 124 6.09 4.44 -7.19
N ALA A 125 6.52 4.10 -5.97
CA ALA A 125 5.62 3.88 -4.84
C ALA A 125 4.87 5.14 -4.40
N GLY A 126 5.44 6.32 -4.65
CA GLY A 126 4.81 7.62 -4.39
C GLY A 126 3.81 8.08 -5.47
N MET A 127 3.68 7.35 -6.58
CA MET A 127 2.77 7.73 -7.66
C MET A 127 1.31 7.49 -7.29
N THR A 128 0.44 8.40 -7.73
CA THR A 128 -0.99 8.09 -7.84
C THR A 128 -1.25 7.15 -9.01
N ASP A 129 -2.33 6.37 -8.96
CA ASP A 129 -2.73 5.48 -10.06
C ASP A 129 -2.85 6.24 -11.40
N ASP A 130 -3.44 7.44 -11.39
CA ASP A 130 -3.57 8.26 -12.60
C ASP A 130 -2.23 8.70 -13.17
N PHE A 131 -1.29 9.09 -12.31
CA PHE A 131 0.05 9.45 -12.77
C PHE A 131 0.80 8.22 -13.30
N PHE A 132 0.76 7.10 -12.59
CA PHE A 132 1.35 5.84 -13.02
C PHE A 132 0.84 5.40 -14.40
N LEU A 133 -0.48 5.40 -14.61
CA LEU A 133 -1.08 5.00 -15.88
C LEU A 133 -0.69 5.94 -17.03
N ARG A 134 -0.57 7.25 -16.77
CA ARG A 134 -0.06 8.21 -17.77
C ARG A 134 1.39 7.94 -18.14
N GLN A 135 2.26 7.73 -17.16
CA GLN A 135 3.68 7.45 -17.39
C GLN A 135 3.89 6.10 -18.10
N ALA A 136 3.17 5.06 -17.68
CA ALA A 136 3.19 3.76 -18.34
C ALA A 136 2.71 3.85 -19.80
N ARG A 137 1.66 4.64 -20.09
CA ARG A 137 1.20 4.88 -21.46
C ARG A 137 2.24 5.62 -22.30
N ALA A 138 2.95 6.59 -21.72
CA ALA A 138 3.99 7.37 -22.41
C ALA A 138 5.16 6.49 -22.91
N ILE A 139 5.45 5.38 -22.21
CA ILE A 139 6.47 4.40 -22.61
C ILE A 139 5.90 3.22 -23.44
N GLY A 140 4.63 3.32 -23.86
CA GLY A 140 3.97 2.32 -24.70
C GLY A 140 3.56 1.04 -23.98
N CYS A 141 3.19 1.11 -22.68
CA CYS A 141 2.56 -0.01 -22.00
C CYS A 141 1.07 -0.15 -22.37
N ASP A 142 0.59 -1.39 -22.47
CA ASP A 142 -0.84 -1.70 -22.54
C ASP A 142 -1.46 -1.51 -21.14
N VAL A 143 -1.93 -0.31 -20.89
CA VAL A 143 -2.55 0.07 -19.62
C VAL A 143 -4.05 -0.25 -19.62
N PRO A 144 -4.62 -0.68 -18.48
CA PRO A 144 -6.05 -0.91 -18.37
C PRO A 144 -6.87 0.35 -18.63
N GLU A 145 -8.08 0.16 -19.17
CA GLU A 145 -9.09 1.20 -19.22
C GLU A 145 -9.89 1.20 -17.92
N ARG A 146 -10.14 2.40 -17.36
CA ARG A 146 -11.05 2.55 -16.22
C ARG A 146 -12.49 2.36 -16.69
N THR A 147 -12.88 1.11 -16.90
CA THR A 147 -14.28 0.75 -17.17
C THR A 147 -15.00 0.61 -15.84
N CYS A 148 -16.00 1.47 -15.61
CA CYS A 148 -16.96 1.22 -14.54
C CYS A 148 -17.75 -0.02 -14.94
N LEU A 149 -17.86 -1.00 -14.04
CA LEU A 149 -18.79 -2.11 -14.26
C LEU A 149 -20.20 -1.52 -14.41
N PRO A 150 -20.97 -1.94 -15.43
CA PRO A 150 -22.38 -1.54 -15.52
C PRO A 150 -23.12 -2.01 -14.26
N GLU A 151 -24.07 -1.18 -13.81
CA GLU A 151 -24.91 -1.42 -12.61
C GLU A 151 -25.67 -2.75 -12.65
#